data_AF-A0A922YB91-F1
#
_entry.id   AF-A0A922YB91-F1
#
_cell.length_a   1.000
_cell.length_b   1.000
_cell.length_c   1.000
_cell.angle_alpha   90.00
_cell.angle_beta   90.00
_cell.angle_gamma   90.00
#
_symmetry.space_group_name_H-M   'P 1'
#
loop_
_entity.id
_entity.type
_entity.pdbx_description
1 polymer ?
#
loop_
_entity_poly.entity_id
_entity_poly.type
_entity_poly.pdbx_seq_one_letter_code
_entity_poly.pdbx_strand_id
1 'polypeptide(L)'
;MTPTEIEQLRFALSQPRYEGWTAPPIIPGSWRTLSGDMALSTVIAICEWLEDERDIRNLAINWCIDRARVRNLSCYEDTVLVELAGHAGYGRPGLINVIVHEDGMALLNGTSAVIHDLNAELPPLLDTHHQRLDYLHLFMNWVHASEGRFQPVSTQAELHARLLPDGIEAAATADLIPFTETAPEEETKALAHYAGTVLYGGSLFRAVMAIFPQGIVEMIDDDVLLSELPVREESLIGPMIVSRI
;
A
#
# COMPACT_ATOMS: atom_id res chain seq x y z
N MET A 1 -19.60 13.60 9.83
CA MET A 1 -20.33 13.77 8.54
C MET A 1 -21.80 14.18 8.70
N THR A 2 -22.32 15.04 7.82
CA THR A 2 -23.73 15.47 7.76
C THR A 2 -24.62 14.55 6.90
N PRO A 3 -25.97 14.58 7.06
CA PRO A 3 -26.87 13.78 6.23
C PRO A 3 -26.71 14.01 4.72
N THR A 4 -26.45 15.25 4.30
CA THR A 4 -26.22 15.59 2.89
C THR A 4 -24.94 14.95 2.36
N GLU A 5 -23.86 14.96 3.14
CA GLU A 5 -22.58 14.35 2.75
C GLU A 5 -22.69 12.82 2.68
N ILE A 6 -23.46 12.21 3.58
CA ILE A 6 -23.74 10.75 3.54
C ILE A 6 -24.46 10.37 2.25
N GLU A 7 -25.47 11.13 1.82
CA GLU A 7 -26.18 10.84 0.57
C GLU A 7 -25.31 11.09 -0.67
N GLN A 8 -24.44 12.10 -0.65
CA GLN A 8 -23.44 12.31 -1.70
C GLN A 8 -22.47 11.12 -1.81
N LEU A 9 -21.95 10.65 -0.69
CA LEU A 9 -21.07 9.48 -0.64
C LEU A 9 -21.80 8.21 -1.12
N ARG A 10 -23.03 7.99 -0.66
CA ARG A 10 -23.87 6.87 -1.12
C ARG A 10 -24.03 6.89 -2.64
N PHE A 11 -24.34 8.07 -3.20
CA PHE A 11 -24.44 8.24 -4.64
C PHE A 11 -23.11 7.92 -5.35
N ALA A 12 -21.98 8.48 -4.88
CA ALA A 12 -20.66 8.25 -5.46
C ALA A 12 -20.27 6.75 -5.45
N LEU A 13 -20.46 6.06 -4.32
CA LEU A 13 -20.21 4.61 -4.22
C LEU A 13 -21.10 3.78 -5.14
N SER A 14 -22.31 4.25 -5.45
CA SER A 14 -23.24 3.58 -6.36
C SER A 14 -22.97 3.87 -7.84
N GLN A 15 -22.27 4.96 -8.15
CA GLN A 15 -21.94 5.44 -9.49
C GLN A 15 -20.47 5.87 -9.56
N PRO A 16 -19.51 4.93 -9.46
CA PRO A 16 -18.10 5.28 -9.52
C PRO A 16 -17.74 5.93 -10.85
N ARG A 17 -16.77 6.84 -10.83
CA ARG A 17 -16.43 7.67 -12.00
C ARG A 17 -15.83 6.87 -13.16
N TYR A 18 -15.07 5.83 -12.86
CA TYR A 18 -14.40 4.98 -13.86
C TYR A 18 -14.93 3.55 -13.83
N GLU A 19 -14.84 2.86 -14.97
CA GLU A 19 -15.12 1.44 -15.09
C GLU A 19 -13.95 0.65 -14.48
N GLY A 20 -14.09 0.23 -13.22
CA GLY A 20 -13.08 -0.54 -12.49
C GLY A 20 -12.12 0.31 -11.64
N TRP A 21 -11.06 -0.34 -11.16
CA TRP A 21 -10.01 0.27 -10.35
C TRP A 21 -8.95 0.91 -11.26
N THR A 22 -8.56 2.15 -10.96
CA THR A 22 -7.57 2.90 -11.73
C THR A 22 -6.12 2.53 -11.39
N ALA A 23 -5.92 1.79 -10.32
CA ALA A 23 -4.63 1.32 -9.86
C ALA A 23 -4.74 -0.10 -9.28
N PRO A 24 -3.68 -0.93 -9.43
CA PRO A 24 -3.62 -2.22 -8.76
C PRO A 24 -3.64 -2.02 -7.22
N PRO A 25 -3.96 -3.07 -6.45
CA PRO A 25 -3.87 -2.99 -5.00
C PRO A 25 -2.47 -2.65 -4.52
N ILE A 26 -2.38 -1.90 -3.42
CA ILE A 26 -1.10 -1.45 -2.87
C ILE A 26 -0.20 -2.63 -2.46
N ILE A 27 -0.79 -3.75 -2.01
CA ILE A 27 -0.10 -5.01 -1.68
C ILE A 27 -0.76 -6.22 -2.34
N PRO A 28 -0.02 -7.29 -2.65
CA PRO A 28 -0.59 -8.51 -3.22
C PRO A 28 -1.52 -9.23 -2.25
N GLY A 29 -2.47 -10.02 -2.78
CA GLY A 29 -3.29 -10.95 -2.00
C GLY A 29 -4.79 -10.86 -2.30
N SER A 30 -5.59 -11.48 -1.43
CA SER A 30 -7.03 -11.70 -1.62
C SER A 30 -7.86 -10.48 -1.21
N TRP A 31 -7.87 -9.47 -2.08
CA TRP A 31 -8.71 -8.29 -1.89
C TRP A 31 -10.19 -8.56 -2.17
N ARG A 32 -11.06 -8.02 -1.31
CA ARG A 32 -12.51 -8.01 -1.50
C ARG A 32 -13.00 -6.59 -1.72
N THR A 33 -13.60 -6.33 -2.88
CA THR A 33 -14.29 -5.05 -3.11
C THR A 33 -15.55 -4.97 -2.25
N LEU A 34 -15.75 -3.85 -1.58
CA LEU A 34 -16.98 -3.57 -0.82
C LEU A 34 -18.01 -2.89 -1.73
N SER A 35 -19.30 -3.08 -1.44
CA SER A 35 -20.40 -2.46 -2.19
C SER A 35 -21.59 -2.18 -1.28
N GLY A 36 -22.47 -1.28 -1.71
CA GLY A 36 -23.72 -0.97 -1.00
C GLY A 36 -23.47 -0.46 0.42
N ASP A 37 -24.31 -0.87 1.36
CA ASP A 37 -24.24 -0.40 2.75
C ASP A 37 -22.94 -0.77 3.45
N MET A 38 -22.28 -1.87 3.05
CA MET A 38 -21.00 -2.27 3.64
C MET A 38 -19.86 -1.31 3.24
N ALA A 39 -19.84 -0.86 1.98
CA ALA A 39 -18.87 0.16 1.56
C ALA A 39 -19.15 1.49 2.26
N LEU A 40 -20.42 1.89 2.32
CA LEU A 40 -20.83 3.14 2.93
C LEU A 40 -20.50 3.18 4.43
N SER A 41 -20.85 2.15 5.19
CA SER A 41 -20.59 2.10 6.63
C SER A 41 -19.10 2.09 6.95
N THR A 42 -18.28 1.37 6.17
CA THR A 42 -16.82 1.38 6.31
C THR A 42 -16.25 2.78 6.08
N VAL A 43 -16.65 3.48 5.02
CA VAL A 43 -16.12 4.83 4.73
C VAL A 43 -16.60 5.84 5.78
N ILE A 44 -17.85 5.74 6.25
CA ILE A 44 -18.37 6.59 7.34
C ILE A 44 -17.56 6.38 8.62
N ALA A 45 -17.36 5.13 9.05
CA ALA A 45 -16.61 4.82 10.27
C ALA A 45 -15.18 5.38 10.22
N ILE A 46 -14.51 5.28 9.07
CA ILE A 46 -13.18 5.89 8.86
C ILE A 46 -13.25 7.42 8.95
N CYS A 47 -14.26 8.05 8.34
CA CYS A 47 -14.39 9.50 8.39
C CYS A 47 -14.70 10.02 9.80
N GLU A 48 -15.56 9.33 10.56
CA GLU A 48 -15.87 9.66 11.96
C GLU A 48 -14.63 9.54 12.83
N TRP A 49 -13.89 8.42 12.72
CA TRP A 49 -12.63 8.24 13.44
C TRP A 49 -11.60 9.33 13.11
N LEU A 50 -11.47 9.71 11.83
CA LEU A 50 -10.56 10.78 11.40
C LEU A 50 -10.96 12.17 11.92
N GLU A 51 -12.27 12.45 11.98
CA GLU A 51 -12.80 13.69 12.55
C GLU A 51 -12.47 13.78 14.03
N ASP A 52 -12.64 12.69 14.78
CA ASP A 52 -12.45 12.65 16.23
C ASP A 52 -10.97 12.60 16.64
N GLU A 53 -10.16 11.74 16.01
CA GLU A 53 -8.79 11.43 16.46
C GLU A 53 -7.70 12.23 15.75
N ARG A 54 -8.02 12.88 14.62
CA ARG A 54 -7.03 13.56 13.77
C ARG A 54 -7.47 14.96 13.30
N ASP A 55 -8.68 15.40 13.65
CA ASP A 55 -9.34 16.63 13.14
C ASP A 55 -9.32 16.72 11.60
N ILE A 56 -9.35 15.56 10.92
CA ILE A 56 -9.44 15.48 9.46
C ILE A 56 -10.91 15.32 9.08
N ARG A 57 -11.51 16.39 8.57
CA ARG A 57 -12.94 16.41 8.23
C ARG A 57 -13.18 16.16 6.77
N ASN A 58 -14.35 15.59 6.47
CA ASN A 58 -14.87 15.47 5.11
C ASN A 58 -13.94 14.75 4.13
N LEU A 59 -13.15 13.78 4.59
CA LEU A 59 -12.22 13.01 3.75
C LEU A 59 -12.93 12.47 2.50
N ALA A 60 -14.05 11.78 2.70
CA ALA A 60 -14.81 11.16 1.61
C ALA A 60 -15.23 12.17 0.52
N ILE A 61 -15.60 13.38 0.92
CA ILE A 61 -16.07 14.44 0.02
C ILE A 61 -14.89 15.14 -0.66
N ASN A 62 -13.89 15.54 0.12
CA ASN A 62 -12.69 16.24 -0.35
C ASN A 62 -11.92 15.42 -1.38
N TRP A 63 -11.93 14.10 -1.23
CA TRP A 63 -11.25 13.15 -2.11
C TRP A 63 -12.21 12.39 -3.03
N CYS A 64 -13.49 12.77 -3.09
CA CYS A 64 -14.49 12.15 -3.97
C CYS A 64 -14.40 10.62 -3.98
N ILE A 65 -14.42 10.03 -2.79
CA ILE A 65 -14.27 8.58 -2.60
C ILE A 65 -15.47 7.87 -3.20
N ASP A 66 -15.20 6.92 -4.09
CA ASP A 66 -16.24 6.24 -4.86
C ASP A 66 -16.05 4.71 -4.91
N ARG A 67 -14.98 4.18 -4.32
CA ARG A 67 -14.75 2.73 -4.19
C ARG A 67 -14.02 2.43 -2.89
N ALA A 68 -14.27 1.23 -2.36
CA ALA A 68 -13.53 0.68 -1.24
C ALA A 68 -13.25 -0.81 -1.47
N ARG A 69 -12.06 -1.27 -1.09
CA ARG A 69 -11.73 -2.70 -0.97
C ARG A 69 -11.00 -2.96 0.33
N VAL A 70 -11.07 -4.21 0.77
CA VAL A 70 -10.47 -4.64 2.03
C VAL A 70 -9.65 -5.91 1.84
N ARG A 71 -8.64 -6.07 2.69
CA ARG A 71 -7.82 -7.28 2.78
C ARG A 71 -7.40 -7.47 4.23
N ASN A 72 -7.55 -8.69 4.74
CA ASN A 72 -7.01 -9.02 6.06
C ASN A 72 -5.48 -9.00 6.02
N LEU A 73 -4.86 -8.47 7.07
CA LEU A 73 -3.42 -8.53 7.25
C LEU A 73 -3.11 -9.73 8.15
N SER A 74 -2.35 -10.70 7.66
CA SER A 74 -1.94 -11.86 8.47
C SER A 74 -0.84 -11.49 9.48
N CYS A 75 -0.11 -10.40 9.20
CA CYS A 75 0.94 -9.86 10.05
C CYS A 75 0.45 -9.09 11.28
N TYR A 76 -0.86 -8.93 11.47
CA TYR A 76 -1.46 -8.37 12.67
C TYR A 76 -2.71 -9.17 13.04
N GLU A 77 -3.00 -9.31 14.33
CA GLU A 77 -4.21 -9.98 14.80
C GLU A 77 -5.46 -9.15 14.42
N ASP A 78 -6.52 -9.82 13.96
CA ASP A 78 -7.84 -9.24 13.64
C ASP A 78 -7.84 -7.89 12.89
N THR A 79 -6.84 -7.70 12.02
CA THR A 79 -6.59 -6.42 11.36
C THR A 79 -6.94 -6.49 9.88
N VAL A 80 -7.53 -5.39 9.38
CA VAL A 80 -7.92 -5.22 7.99
C VAL A 80 -7.25 -3.99 7.40
N LEU A 81 -6.62 -4.14 6.24
CA LEU A 81 -6.24 -3.02 5.39
C LEU A 81 -7.45 -2.63 4.53
N VAL A 82 -7.90 -1.39 4.70
CA VAL A 82 -8.93 -0.76 3.87
C VAL A 82 -8.24 0.17 2.87
N GLU A 83 -8.55 -0.01 1.60
CA GLU A 83 -8.09 0.87 0.54
C GLU A 83 -9.29 1.55 -0.11
N LEU A 84 -9.25 2.88 -0.13
CA LEU A 84 -10.27 3.75 -0.66
C LEU A 84 -9.78 4.36 -1.97
N ALA A 85 -10.53 4.18 -3.05
CA ALA A 85 -10.27 4.88 -4.31
C ALA A 85 -11.11 6.14 -4.39
N GLY A 86 -10.49 7.20 -4.88
CA GLY A 86 -11.11 8.49 -5.09
C GLY A 86 -10.31 9.36 -6.04
N HIS A 87 -10.57 10.66 -5.97
CA HIS A 87 -10.04 11.65 -6.89
C HIS A 87 -9.50 12.87 -6.15
N ALA A 88 -8.21 13.14 -6.36
CA ALA A 88 -7.58 14.40 -5.98
C ALA A 88 -8.05 15.55 -6.90
N GLY A 89 -7.64 16.78 -6.55
CA GLY A 89 -7.88 17.96 -7.37
C GLY A 89 -7.53 17.75 -8.85
N TYR A 90 -8.38 18.32 -9.72
CA TYR A 90 -8.43 18.10 -11.18
C TYR A 90 -8.90 16.71 -11.62
N GLY A 91 -9.47 15.91 -10.70
CA GLY A 91 -10.05 14.60 -11.03
C GLY A 91 -9.02 13.47 -11.19
N ARG A 92 -7.80 13.67 -10.67
CA ARG A 92 -6.73 12.67 -10.74
C ARG A 92 -7.04 11.51 -9.80
N PRO A 93 -7.14 10.27 -10.30
CA PRO A 93 -7.47 9.15 -9.44
C PRO A 93 -6.32 8.81 -8.49
N GLY A 94 -6.65 8.28 -7.32
CA GLY A 94 -5.66 7.83 -6.34
C GLY A 94 -6.24 6.95 -5.25
N LEU A 95 -5.36 6.44 -4.41
CA LEU A 95 -5.66 5.49 -3.35
C LEU A 95 -5.32 6.07 -1.97
N ILE A 96 -6.22 5.92 -1.01
CA ILE A 96 -6.00 6.20 0.42
C ILE A 96 -6.05 4.87 1.16
N ASN A 97 -5.11 4.65 2.07
CA ASN A 97 -4.98 3.39 2.80
C ASN A 97 -5.13 3.61 4.31
N VAL A 98 -5.94 2.77 4.95
CA VAL A 98 -6.22 2.81 6.38
C VAL A 98 -6.11 1.40 6.94
N ILE A 99 -5.29 1.20 7.96
CA ILE A 99 -5.29 -0.03 8.75
C ILE A 99 -6.39 0.10 9.81
N VAL A 100 -7.25 -0.90 9.92
CA VAL A 100 -8.38 -0.94 10.86
C VAL A 100 -8.24 -2.16 11.76
N HIS A 101 -8.28 -1.92 13.06
CA HIS A 101 -8.29 -2.90 14.14
C HIS A 101 -9.46 -2.58 15.10
N GLU A 102 -9.84 -3.49 16.00
CA GLU A 102 -10.91 -3.23 16.96
C GLU A 102 -10.57 -2.09 17.94
N ASP A 103 -9.29 -1.96 18.29
CA ASP A 103 -8.80 -0.92 19.22
C ASP A 103 -8.54 0.44 18.57
N GLY A 104 -8.58 0.54 17.23
CA GLY A 104 -8.31 1.79 16.54
C GLY A 104 -7.98 1.66 15.06
N MET A 105 -7.58 2.77 14.45
CA MET A 105 -7.19 2.83 13.05
C MET A 105 -5.86 3.57 12.87
N ALA A 106 -5.19 3.32 11.75
CA ALA A 106 -4.02 4.07 11.33
C ALA A 106 -4.20 4.54 9.89
N LEU A 107 -4.35 5.87 9.71
CA LEU A 107 -4.31 6.49 8.39
C LEU A 107 -2.86 6.52 7.91
N LEU A 108 -2.61 5.78 6.85
CA LEU A 108 -1.26 5.68 6.33
C LEU A 108 -0.91 6.97 5.56
N ASN A 109 0.28 7.55 5.81
CA ASN A 109 0.73 8.83 5.22
C ASN A 109 2.09 8.80 4.48
N GLY A 110 2.59 7.62 4.11
CA GLY A 110 3.84 7.40 3.39
C GLY A 110 5.06 7.30 4.30
N THR A 111 4.94 7.59 5.59
CA THR A 111 6.06 7.51 6.54
C THR A 111 6.09 6.16 7.24
N SER A 112 7.29 5.70 7.62
CA SER A 112 7.46 4.52 8.48
C SER A 112 6.99 4.77 9.92
N ALA A 113 6.94 6.03 10.36
CA ALA A 113 6.51 6.40 11.71
C ALA A 113 5.13 5.82 12.05
N VAL A 114 4.16 5.90 11.12
CA VAL A 114 2.81 5.34 11.34
C VAL A 114 2.84 3.83 11.58
N ILE A 115 3.70 3.09 10.86
CA ILE A 115 3.84 1.64 11.06
C ILE A 115 4.57 1.33 12.37
N HIS A 116 5.55 2.13 12.76
CA HIS A 116 6.26 1.96 14.03
C HIS A 116 5.37 2.27 15.23
N ASP A 117 4.56 3.32 15.15
CA ASP A 117 3.57 3.66 16.18
C ASP A 117 2.53 2.53 16.30
N LEU A 118 2.03 2.03 15.15
CA LEU A 118 1.14 0.86 15.13
C LEU A 118 1.81 -0.37 15.77
N ASN A 119 3.07 -0.68 15.45
CA ASN A 119 3.78 -1.82 16.05
C ASN A 119 3.96 -1.70 17.57
N ALA A 120 4.03 -0.48 18.09
CA ALA A 120 4.18 -0.25 19.52
C ALA A 120 2.88 -0.56 20.29
N GLU A 121 1.73 -0.30 19.66
CA GLU A 121 0.39 -0.54 20.22
C GLU A 121 -0.11 -1.95 19.93
N LEU A 122 0.10 -2.42 18.70
CA LEU A 122 -0.29 -3.73 18.18
C LEU A 122 0.94 -4.41 17.55
N PRO A 123 1.71 -5.18 18.34
CA PRO A 123 2.92 -5.84 17.84
C PRO A 123 2.64 -6.75 16.64
N PRO A 124 3.44 -6.69 15.56
CA PRO A 124 3.22 -7.52 14.40
C PRO A 124 3.49 -9.00 14.72
N LEU A 125 2.64 -9.87 14.17
CA LEU A 125 2.84 -11.32 14.17
C LEU A 125 3.88 -11.65 13.11
N LEU A 126 5.00 -12.27 13.50
CA LEU A 126 6.15 -12.55 12.62
C LEU A 126 6.64 -14.00 12.73
N ASP A 127 5.82 -14.90 13.27
CA ASP A 127 6.22 -16.27 13.59
C ASP A 127 6.34 -17.15 12.35
N THR A 128 5.49 -16.92 11.35
CA THR A 128 5.46 -17.72 10.12
C THR A 128 5.97 -16.95 8.90
N HIS A 129 6.44 -17.69 7.90
CA HIS A 129 6.83 -17.14 6.59
C HIS A 129 5.72 -16.26 5.99
N HIS A 130 4.47 -16.72 6.04
CA HIS A 130 3.34 -15.99 5.48
C HIS A 130 3.15 -14.62 6.14
N GLN A 131 3.23 -14.56 7.47
CA GLN A 131 3.05 -13.32 8.22
C GLN A 131 4.22 -12.35 7.98
N ARG A 132 5.46 -12.84 7.99
CA ARG A 132 6.64 -12.03 7.70
C ARG A 132 6.62 -11.46 6.28
N LEU A 133 6.26 -12.27 5.29
CA LEU A 133 6.15 -11.82 3.90
C LEU A 133 5.01 -10.79 3.73
N ASP A 134 3.88 -10.99 4.42
CA ASP A 134 2.78 -10.03 4.40
C ASP A 134 3.19 -8.68 5.03
N TYR A 135 3.91 -8.74 6.16
CA TYR A 135 4.49 -7.57 6.81
C TYR A 135 5.49 -6.83 5.89
N LEU A 136 6.38 -7.58 5.24
CA LEU A 136 7.37 -7.02 4.30
C LEU A 136 6.67 -6.29 3.14
N HIS A 137 5.65 -6.91 2.55
CA HIS A 137 4.88 -6.29 1.48
C HIS A 137 4.18 -5.01 1.95
N LEU A 138 3.57 -5.02 3.15
CA LEU A 138 2.97 -3.83 3.74
C LEU A 138 3.99 -2.71 3.93
N PHE A 139 5.12 -3.01 4.56
CA PHE A 139 6.17 -2.03 4.86
C PHE A 139 6.75 -1.42 3.58
N MET A 140 7.18 -2.27 2.63
CA MET A 140 7.83 -1.80 1.39
C MET A 140 6.87 -1.00 0.51
N ASN A 141 5.65 -1.51 0.30
CA ASN A 141 4.66 -0.80 -0.51
C ASN A 141 4.02 0.39 0.22
N TRP A 142 4.47 0.74 1.42
CA TRP A 142 3.95 1.93 2.09
C TRP A 142 4.99 2.99 2.35
N VAL A 143 6.18 2.61 2.82
CA VAL A 143 7.20 3.57 3.22
C VAL A 143 7.78 4.23 1.98
N HIS A 144 7.56 5.54 1.87
CA HIS A 144 8.17 6.40 0.86
C HIS A 144 9.57 6.81 1.32
N ALA A 145 10.56 6.58 0.46
CA ALA A 145 11.85 7.23 0.51
C ALA A 145 11.89 8.42 -0.48
N SER A 146 13.08 8.90 -0.81
CA SER A 146 13.25 10.11 -1.64
C SER A 146 12.65 9.99 -3.05
N GLU A 147 12.60 8.78 -3.61
CA GLU A 147 12.12 8.53 -4.98
C GLU A 147 10.82 7.70 -5.02
N GLY A 148 10.03 7.78 -3.95
CA GLY A 148 8.76 7.07 -3.82
C GLY A 148 8.88 5.80 -2.99
N ARG A 149 8.00 4.84 -3.24
CA ARG A 149 7.91 3.58 -2.47
C ARG A 149 8.83 2.52 -3.06
N PHE A 150 9.26 1.58 -2.22
CA PHE A 150 9.87 0.34 -2.69
C PHE A 150 8.75 -0.58 -3.18
N GLN A 151 8.67 -0.83 -4.47
CA GLN A 151 7.58 -1.63 -5.05
C GLN A 151 8.08 -3.03 -5.39
N PRO A 152 7.78 -4.06 -4.57
CA PRO A 152 8.04 -5.45 -4.94
C PRO A 152 7.36 -5.79 -6.27
N VAL A 153 8.11 -6.47 -7.14
CA VAL A 153 7.64 -6.87 -8.46
C VAL A 153 8.03 -8.31 -8.71
N SER A 154 7.05 -9.18 -8.94
CA SER A 154 7.26 -10.61 -9.14
C SER A 154 6.95 -11.07 -10.56
N THR A 155 6.21 -10.27 -11.33
CA THR A 155 5.78 -10.62 -12.68
C THR A 155 5.94 -9.46 -13.65
N GLN A 156 6.07 -9.78 -14.95
CA GLN A 156 6.15 -8.76 -15.99
C GLN A 156 4.88 -7.91 -16.08
N ALA A 157 3.71 -8.50 -15.80
CA ALA A 157 2.45 -7.75 -15.77
C ALA A 157 2.43 -6.67 -14.67
N GLU A 158 2.94 -7.00 -13.48
CA GLU A 158 3.09 -6.03 -12.38
C GLU A 158 4.11 -4.94 -12.71
N LEU A 159 5.20 -5.28 -13.40
CA LEU A 159 6.18 -4.31 -13.84
C LEU A 159 5.59 -3.36 -14.88
N HIS A 160 4.96 -3.91 -15.92
CA HIS A 160 4.37 -3.12 -17.01
C HIS A 160 3.30 -2.13 -16.52
N ALA A 161 2.54 -2.49 -15.49
CA ALA A 161 1.53 -1.60 -14.89
C ALA A 161 2.15 -0.33 -14.28
N ARG A 162 3.45 -0.35 -13.96
CA ARG A 162 4.21 0.75 -13.33
C ARG A 162 5.10 1.51 -14.30
N LEU A 163 5.31 0.98 -15.51
CA LEU A 163 6.15 1.59 -16.54
C LEU A 163 5.32 2.43 -17.53
N LEU A 164 6.00 3.38 -18.15
CA LEU A 164 5.56 4.01 -19.40
C LEU A 164 5.87 3.07 -20.58
N PRO A 165 5.24 3.26 -21.76
CA PRO A 165 5.41 2.36 -22.91
C PRO A 165 6.87 2.06 -23.27
N ASP A 166 7.73 3.08 -23.28
CA ASP A 166 9.16 2.92 -23.61
C ASP A 166 9.92 2.07 -22.56
N GLY A 167 9.50 2.13 -21.30
CA GLY A 167 10.07 1.31 -20.23
C GLY A 167 9.70 -0.17 -20.36
N ILE A 168 8.52 -0.48 -20.92
CA ILE A 168 8.08 -1.88 -21.13
C ILE A 168 9.04 -2.61 -22.06
N GLU A 169 9.47 -1.97 -23.14
CA GLU A 169 10.42 -2.56 -24.09
C GLU A 169 11.79 -2.75 -23.44
N ALA A 170 12.27 -1.75 -22.69
CA ALA A 170 13.55 -1.80 -21.99
C ALA A 170 13.61 -2.89 -20.91
N ALA A 171 12.48 -3.19 -20.25
CA ALA A 171 12.41 -4.16 -19.17
C ALA A 171 11.95 -5.56 -19.61
N ALA A 172 11.70 -5.79 -20.90
CA ALA A 172 11.07 -7.00 -21.41
C ALA A 172 11.82 -8.30 -21.06
N THR A 173 13.15 -8.24 -20.87
CA THR A 173 14.00 -9.39 -20.52
C THR A 173 14.46 -9.40 -19.07
N ALA A 174 13.90 -8.53 -18.21
CA ALA A 174 14.27 -8.48 -16.81
C ALA A 174 13.94 -9.81 -16.11
N ASP A 175 14.91 -10.35 -15.37
CA ASP A 175 14.71 -11.54 -14.52
C ASP A 175 14.08 -11.12 -13.18
N LEU A 176 12.75 -11.17 -13.14
CA LEU A 176 11.94 -10.80 -11.99
C LEU A 176 11.77 -12.02 -11.08
N ILE A 177 12.07 -11.86 -9.80
CA ILE A 177 11.82 -12.89 -8.80
C ILE A 177 10.89 -12.38 -7.69
N PRO A 178 9.93 -13.21 -7.24
CA PRO A 178 9.19 -12.91 -6.02
C PRO A 178 10.13 -12.96 -4.81
N PHE A 179 9.75 -12.23 -3.76
CA PHE A 179 10.46 -12.33 -2.48
C PHE A 179 10.41 -13.76 -1.95
N THR A 180 11.59 -14.36 -1.80
CA THR A 180 11.75 -15.71 -1.27
C THR A 180 12.52 -15.63 0.03
N GLU A 181 12.04 -16.33 1.05
CA GLU A 181 12.70 -16.39 2.34
C GLU A 181 13.99 -17.22 2.26
N THR A 182 15.04 -16.71 2.89
CA THR A 182 16.33 -17.34 3.04
C THR A 182 16.72 -17.33 4.51
N ALA A 183 17.53 -18.31 4.92
CA ALA A 183 18.00 -18.38 6.30
C ALA A 183 18.82 -17.13 6.63
N PRO A 184 18.55 -16.46 7.76
CA PRO A 184 19.41 -15.37 8.22
C PRO A 184 20.81 -15.91 8.54
N GLU A 185 21.83 -15.08 8.38
CA GLU A 185 23.18 -15.44 8.81
C GLU A 185 23.20 -15.58 10.34
N GLU A 186 23.93 -16.56 10.89
CA GLU A 186 23.91 -16.92 12.33
C GLU A 186 24.25 -15.74 13.27
N GLU A 187 24.99 -14.74 12.79
CA GLU A 187 25.38 -13.57 13.58
C GLU A 187 24.33 -12.44 13.58
N THR A 188 23.31 -12.54 12.72
CA THR A 188 22.25 -11.53 12.63
C THR A 188 21.13 -11.85 13.63
N LYS A 189 20.60 -10.82 14.31
CA LYS A 189 19.38 -10.96 15.12
C LYS A 189 18.10 -10.96 14.25
N ALA A 190 18.24 -11.15 12.94
CA ALA A 190 17.13 -11.15 12.01
C ALA A 190 16.29 -12.42 12.19
N LEU A 191 14.98 -12.28 12.04
CA LEU A 191 14.03 -13.39 12.00
C LEU A 191 14.10 -14.11 10.65
N ALA A 192 14.33 -13.37 9.57
CA ALA A 192 14.41 -13.89 8.21
C ALA A 192 15.10 -12.89 7.28
N HIS A 193 15.72 -13.42 6.22
CA HIS A 193 16.15 -12.63 5.06
C HIS A 193 15.23 -12.93 3.86
N TYR A 194 14.95 -11.93 3.04
CA TYR A 194 14.14 -12.05 1.83
C TYR A 194 14.88 -11.48 0.63
N ALA A 195 15.10 -12.30 -0.39
CA ALA A 195 15.66 -11.85 -1.67
C ALA A 195 14.55 -11.75 -2.71
N GLY A 196 14.46 -10.62 -3.41
CA GLY A 196 13.39 -10.34 -4.36
C GLY A 196 13.70 -9.19 -5.31
N THR A 197 12.82 -8.98 -6.29
CA THR A 197 12.93 -7.86 -7.22
C THR A 197 12.09 -6.67 -6.76
N VAL A 198 12.69 -5.47 -6.80
CA VAL A 198 12.09 -4.21 -6.33
C VAL A 198 12.27 -3.12 -7.40
N LEU A 199 11.20 -2.40 -7.70
CA LEU A 199 11.25 -1.16 -8.47
C LEU A 199 11.28 0.04 -7.51
N TYR A 200 12.28 0.91 -7.67
CA TYR A 200 12.43 2.14 -6.88
C TYR A 200 13.08 3.24 -7.75
N GLY A 201 12.47 4.43 -7.80
CA GLY A 201 13.07 5.59 -8.48
C GLY A 201 13.38 5.43 -9.97
N GLY A 202 12.71 4.51 -10.68
CA GLY A 202 13.04 4.19 -12.07
C GLY A 202 14.18 3.18 -12.24
N SER A 203 14.65 2.58 -11.15
CA SER A 203 15.63 1.50 -11.19
C SER A 203 15.03 0.20 -10.63
N LEU A 204 15.42 -0.92 -11.24
CA LEU A 204 15.03 -2.24 -10.84
C LEU A 204 16.21 -2.90 -10.13
N PHE A 205 15.98 -3.39 -8.92
CA PHE A 205 16.99 -3.99 -8.06
C PHE A 205 16.66 -5.44 -7.76
N ARG A 206 17.71 -6.23 -7.55
CA ARG A 206 17.65 -7.45 -6.75
C ARG A 206 18.03 -7.04 -5.33
N ALA A 207 17.04 -6.97 -4.43
CA ALA A 207 17.24 -6.52 -3.06
C ALA A 207 17.19 -7.69 -2.08
N VAL A 208 18.01 -7.62 -1.04
CA VAL A 208 17.96 -8.50 0.13
C VAL A 208 17.51 -7.68 1.33
N MET A 209 16.38 -8.08 1.90
CA MET A 209 15.75 -7.43 3.04
C MET A 209 15.89 -8.31 4.28
N ALA A 210 16.23 -7.74 5.43
CA ALA A 210 16.19 -8.40 6.72
C ALA A 210 14.98 -7.92 7.52
N ILE A 211 14.24 -8.85 8.11
CA ILE A 211 13.17 -8.55 9.07
C ILE A 211 13.66 -8.92 10.46
N PHE A 212 13.58 -7.98 11.38
CA PHE A 212 13.95 -8.15 12.78
C PHE A 212 12.71 -8.25 13.67
N PRO A 213 12.89 -8.68 14.94
CA PRO A 213 11.84 -8.55 15.94
C PRO A 213 11.26 -7.13 16.01
N GLN A 214 9.99 -7.01 16.41
CA GLN A 214 9.23 -5.75 16.46
C GLN A 214 8.99 -5.07 15.10
N GLY A 215 9.26 -5.76 13.98
CA GLY A 215 8.93 -5.27 12.64
C GLY A 215 9.90 -4.23 12.10
N ILE A 216 11.16 -4.22 12.57
CA ILE A 216 12.20 -3.44 11.91
C ILE A 216 12.58 -4.14 10.60
N VAL A 217 12.63 -3.37 9.51
CA VAL A 217 12.99 -3.85 8.16
C VAL A 217 14.22 -3.08 7.70
N GLU A 218 15.26 -3.79 7.29
CA GLU A 218 16.48 -3.21 6.74
C GLU A 218 16.76 -3.80 5.36
N MET A 219 17.27 -2.99 4.45
CA MET A 219 17.88 -3.47 3.21
C MET A 219 19.36 -3.72 3.51
N ILE A 220 19.80 -4.97 3.36
CA ILE A 220 21.17 -5.38 3.70
C ILE A 220 22.06 -5.57 2.48
N ASP A 221 21.47 -5.76 1.30
CA ASP A 221 22.17 -5.85 0.02
C ASP A 221 21.25 -5.45 -1.13
N ASP A 222 21.80 -4.90 -2.20
CA ASP A 222 21.08 -4.57 -3.42
C ASP A 222 21.98 -4.55 -4.66
N ASP A 223 21.55 -5.25 -5.71
CA ASP A 223 22.17 -5.24 -7.03
C ASP A 223 21.25 -4.57 -8.05
N VAL A 224 21.75 -3.56 -8.75
CA VAL A 224 21.02 -2.92 -9.85
C VAL A 224 20.91 -3.89 -11.03
N LEU A 225 19.68 -4.22 -11.42
CA LEU A 225 19.38 -5.01 -12.62
C LEU A 225 19.22 -4.12 -13.85
N LEU A 226 18.48 -3.03 -13.70
CA LEU A 226 18.20 -2.04 -14.74
C LEU A 226 18.09 -0.65 -14.09
N SER A 227 18.47 0.38 -14.82
CA SER A 227 18.39 1.77 -14.39
C SER A 227 17.72 2.65 -15.44
N GLU A 228 17.31 3.85 -15.04
CA GLU A 228 16.72 4.86 -15.94
C GLU A 228 15.47 4.38 -16.69
N LEU A 229 14.68 3.48 -16.08
CA LEU A 229 13.42 3.03 -16.62
C LEU A 229 12.38 4.17 -16.57
N PRO A 230 11.72 4.48 -17.70
CA PRO A 230 10.57 5.37 -17.70
C PRO A 230 9.42 4.79 -16.88
N VAL A 231 9.24 5.29 -15.65
CA VAL A 231 8.18 4.88 -14.73
C VAL A 231 7.01 5.85 -14.73
N ARG A 232 5.83 5.36 -14.37
CA ARG A 232 4.70 6.20 -13.98
C ARG A 232 5.02 6.80 -12.62
N GLU A 233 5.08 8.12 -12.53
CA GLU A 233 5.37 8.78 -11.26
C GLU A 233 4.24 8.56 -10.27
N GLU A 234 4.60 8.24 -9.03
CA GLU A 234 3.66 8.30 -7.91
C GLU A 234 3.98 9.52 -7.04
N SER A 235 2.94 10.23 -6.63
CA SER A 235 3.08 11.34 -5.68
C SER A 235 2.06 11.20 -4.58
N LEU A 236 2.49 11.51 -3.36
CA LEU A 236 1.60 11.60 -2.22
C LEU A 236 1.00 13.01 -2.16
N ILE A 237 -0.32 13.12 -2.22
CA ILE A 237 -1.06 14.37 -2.06
C ILE A 237 -1.95 14.20 -0.83
N GLY A 238 -1.56 14.80 0.31
CA GLY A 238 -2.20 14.48 1.58
C GLY A 238 -2.04 12.99 1.91
N PRO A 239 -3.10 12.24 2.22
CA PRO A 239 -3.03 10.79 2.42
C PRO A 239 -3.18 9.96 1.13
N MET A 240 -3.38 10.60 -0.02
CA MET A 240 -3.67 9.92 -1.27
C MET A 240 -2.41 9.68 -2.10
N ILE A 241 -2.18 8.44 -2.50
CA ILE A 241 -1.19 8.07 -3.52
C ILE A 241 -1.84 8.27 -4.89
N VAL A 242 -1.28 9.16 -5.69
CA VAL A 242 -1.74 9.48 -7.05
C VAL A 242 -0.67 9.07 -8.05
N SER A 243 -1.03 8.19 -8.98
CA SER A 243 -0.18 7.86 -10.13
C SER A 243 -0.40 8.89 -11.24
N ARG A 244 0.68 9.49 -11.73
CA ARG A 244 0.68 10.37 -12.90
C ARG A 244 1.01 9.53 -14.13
N ILE A 245 0.22 9.72 -15.18
CA ILE A 245 0.45 9.13 -16.51
C ILE A 245 1.40 10.05 -17.28
#